data_AF-A0A3M1Z5K2-F1
#
_entry.id   AF-A0A3M1Z5K2-F1
#
_cell.length_a   1.000
_cell.length_b   1.000
_cell.length_c   1.000
_cell.angle_alpha   90.00
_cell.angle_beta   90.00
_cell.angle_gamma   90.00
#
_symmetry.space_group_name_H-M   'P 1'
#
loop_
_entity.id
_entity.type
_entity.pdbx_description
1 polymer ?
#
loop_
_entity_poly.entity_id
_entity_poly.type
_entity_poly.pdbx_seq_one_letter_code
_entity_poly.pdbx_strand_id
1 'polypeptide(L)'
;MAQLALVVVNGFVWGWIVALLALGLNLIFGLTHVINIAHGAFYMLGAVVAWYVVEATGQFWLALAVAPLAVGLLGLGVERCVLRRVEGNPVITIVATFGVMLILEHTVLLTFGGASQRIAAPVTARFPL
;
A
#
# COMPACT_ATOMS: atom_id res chain seq x y z
N MET A 1 -4.21 32.50 10.48
CA MET A 1 -3.03 32.22 9.64
C MET A 1 -2.48 30.82 9.92
N ALA A 2 -2.20 30.50 11.18
CA ALA A 2 -1.83 29.16 11.68
C ALA A 2 -2.59 27.97 11.05
N GLN A 3 -3.92 27.97 11.21
CA GLN A 3 -4.78 26.88 10.72
C GLN A 3 -4.79 26.74 9.20
N LEU A 4 -4.60 27.85 8.46
CA LEU A 4 -4.50 27.80 7.00
C LEU A 4 -3.20 27.10 6.58
N ALA A 5 -2.08 27.41 7.24
CA ALA A 5 -0.80 26.75 6.98
C ALA A 5 -0.89 25.24 7.25
N LEU A 6 -1.53 24.84 8.36
CA LEU A 6 -1.74 23.42 8.69
C LEU A 6 -2.56 22.69 7.61
N VAL A 7 -3.67 23.27 7.17
CA VAL A 7 -4.54 22.66 6.15
C VAL A 7 -3.80 22.53 4.82
N VAL A 8 -3.01 23.53 4.44
CA VAL A 8 -2.17 23.47 3.24
C VAL A 8 -1.15 22.33 3.33
N VAL A 9 -0.41 22.23 4.44
CA VAL A 9 0.56 21.14 4.65
C VAL A 9 -0.12 19.77 4.62
N ASN A 10 -1.25 19.62 5.30
CA ASN A 10 -2.02 18.37 5.29
C ASN A 10 -2.52 18.03 3.88
N GLY A 11 -3.01 19.02 3.14
CA GLY A 11 -3.41 18.87 1.73
C GLY A 11 -2.25 18.40 0.85
N PHE A 12 -1.04 18.95 1.06
CA PHE A 12 0.17 18.49 0.39
C PHE A 12 0.48 17.03 0.74
N VAL A 13 0.47 16.65 2.02
CA VAL A 13 0.74 15.27 2.45
C VAL A 13 -0.23 14.29 1.78
N TRP A 14 -1.53 14.57 1.83
CA TRP A 14 -2.55 13.74 1.16
C TRP A 14 -2.37 13.71 -0.36
N GLY A 15 -2.06 14.86 -0.98
CA GLY A 15 -1.77 14.94 -2.40
C GLY A 15 -0.59 14.07 -2.81
N TRP A 16 0.49 14.07 -2.04
CA TRP A 16 1.65 13.22 -2.27
C TRP A 16 1.33 11.72 -2.11
N ILE A 17 0.54 11.34 -1.10
CA ILE A 17 0.11 9.94 -0.91
C ILE A 17 -0.67 9.47 -2.14
N VAL A 18 -1.66 10.23 -2.59
CA VAL A 18 -2.48 9.88 -3.75
C VAL A 18 -1.64 9.90 -5.04
N ALA A 19 -0.75 10.87 -5.20
CA ALA A 19 0.15 10.95 -6.34
C ALA A 19 1.10 9.75 -6.42
N LEU A 20 1.72 9.35 -5.30
CA LEU A 20 2.58 8.17 -5.24
C LEU A 20 1.80 6.88 -5.51
N LEU A 21 0.57 6.77 -5.00
CA LEU A 21 -0.29 5.62 -5.26
C LEU A 21 -0.64 5.50 -6.75
N ALA A 22 -0.97 6.62 -7.40
CA ALA A 22 -1.26 6.69 -8.83
C ALA A 22 0.00 6.41 -9.67
N LEU A 23 1.15 6.96 -9.29
CA LEU A 23 2.44 6.69 -9.94
C LEU A 23 2.80 5.21 -9.87
N GLY A 24 2.54 4.53 -8.75
CA GLY A 24 2.76 3.09 -8.61
C GLY A 24 1.95 2.28 -9.61
N LEU A 25 0.64 2.56 -9.71
CA LEU A 25 -0.23 1.91 -10.71
C LEU A 25 0.23 2.20 -12.15
N ASN A 26 0.59 3.46 -12.44
CA ASN A 26 1.07 3.87 -13.76
C ASN A 26 2.39 3.19 -14.15
N LEU A 27 3.32 3.00 -13.21
CA LEU A 27 4.57 2.29 -13.45
C LEU A 27 4.34 0.80 -13.72
N ILE A 28 3.46 0.15 -12.94
CA ILE A 28 3.12 -1.27 -13.15
C ILE A 28 2.49 -1.44 -14.54
N PHE A 29 1.45 -0.66 -14.84
CA PHE A 29 0.77 -0.74 -16.13
C PHE A 29 1.70 -0.34 -17.29
N GLY A 30 2.50 0.72 -17.13
CA GLY A 30 3.39 1.21 -18.17
C GLY A 30 4.50 0.24 -18.54
N LEU A 31 4.93 -0.62 -17.62
CA LEU A 31 5.94 -1.65 -17.87
C LEU A 31 5.32 -2.98 -18.34
N THR A 32 4.22 -3.41 -17.74
CA THR A 32 3.63 -4.74 -17.99
C THR A 32 2.48 -4.73 -18.99
N HIS A 33 1.89 -3.57 -19.27
CA HIS A 33 0.64 -3.41 -20.03
C HIS A 33 -0.55 -4.20 -19.43
N VAL A 34 -0.46 -4.54 -18.13
CA VAL A 34 -1.48 -5.28 -17.39
C VAL A 34 -2.21 -4.37 -16.41
N ILE A 35 -3.53 -4.34 -16.49
CA ILE A 35 -4.38 -3.66 -15.51
C ILE A 35 -4.46 -4.52 -14.25
N ASN A 36 -3.76 -4.10 -13.19
CA ASN A 36 -3.74 -4.82 -11.91
C ASN A 36 -4.79 -4.24 -10.94
N ILE A 37 -5.91 -4.94 -10.77
CA ILE A 37 -6.96 -4.53 -9.82
C ILE A 37 -6.51 -4.71 -8.36
N ALA A 38 -5.60 -5.64 -8.07
CA ALA A 38 -5.10 -5.90 -6.72
C ALA A 38 -4.19 -4.80 -6.15
N HIS A 39 -3.86 -3.75 -6.92
CA HIS A 39 -2.96 -2.68 -6.48
C HIS A 39 -3.39 -2.06 -5.14
N GLY A 40 -4.70 -1.82 -4.95
CA GLY A 40 -5.24 -1.32 -3.69
C GLY A 40 -5.00 -2.26 -2.51
N ALA A 41 -5.11 -3.58 -2.73
CA ALA A 41 -4.82 -4.59 -1.72
C ALA A 41 -3.33 -4.65 -1.34
N PHE A 42 -2.42 -4.43 -2.30
CA PHE A 42 -0.99 -4.31 -2.01
C PHE A 42 -0.67 -3.05 -1.18
N TYR A 43 -1.33 -1.92 -1.46
CA TYR A 43 -1.22 -0.72 -0.64
C TYR A 43 -1.71 -0.98 0.80
N MET A 44 -2.86 -1.64 0.96
CA MET A 44 -3.39 -2.06 2.25
C MET A 44 -2.39 -2.96 3.00
N LEU A 45 -1.81 -3.97 2.35
CA LEU A 45 -0.79 -4.83 2.96
C LEU A 45 0.42 -4.03 3.45
N GLY A 46 0.88 -3.04 2.67
CA GLY A 46 1.97 -2.16 3.10
C GLY A 46 1.64 -1.40 4.38
N ALA A 47 0.42 -0.87 4.48
CA ALA A 47 -0.06 -0.18 5.68
C ALA A 47 -0.15 -1.13 6.89
N VAL A 48 -0.68 -2.35 6.70
CA VAL A 48 -0.82 -3.35 7.75
C VAL A 48 0.54 -3.85 8.25
N VAL A 49 1.47 -4.16 7.34
CA VAL A 49 2.82 -4.58 7.72
C VAL A 49 3.55 -3.45 8.45
N ALA A 50 3.45 -2.21 7.97
CA ALA A 50 4.04 -1.06 8.65
C ALA A 50 3.48 -0.90 10.08
N TRP A 51 2.15 -0.95 10.22
CA TRP A 51 1.50 -0.87 11.53
C TRP A 51 1.94 -1.99 12.46
N TYR A 52 1.90 -3.24 11.98
CA TYR A 52 2.28 -4.41 12.76
C TYR A 52 3.74 -4.34 13.25
N VAL A 53 4.66 -3.90 12.38
CA VAL A 53 6.08 -3.74 12.77
C VAL A 53 6.24 -2.64 13.82
N VAL A 54 5.54 -1.50 13.68
CA VAL A 54 5.60 -0.43 14.69
C VAL A 54 4.99 -0.90 16.00
N GLU A 55 3.89 -1.62 15.98
CA GLU A 55 3.26 -2.15 17.20
C GLU A 55 4.16 -3.17 17.91
N ALA A 56 4.84 -4.03 17.16
CA ALA A 56 5.73 -5.04 17.72
C ALA A 56 7.08 -4.49 18.21
N THR A 57 7.61 -3.44 17.58
CA THR A 57 9.00 -2.97 17.83
C THR A 57 9.10 -1.56 18.38
N GLY A 58 8.04 -0.75 18.25
CA GLY A 58 8.08 0.69 18.48
C GLY A 58 8.88 1.49 17.46
N GLN A 59 9.44 0.87 16.40
CA GLN A 59 10.39 1.50 15.49
C GLN A 59 9.77 1.82 14.12
N PHE A 60 9.40 3.09 13.93
CA PHE A 60 8.87 3.58 12.64
C PHE A 60 9.84 3.40 11.48
N TRP A 61 11.12 3.74 11.68
CA TRP A 61 12.12 3.67 10.60
C TRP A 61 12.38 2.23 10.13
N LEU A 62 12.28 1.27 11.05
CA LEU A 62 12.33 -0.15 10.70
C LEU A 62 11.11 -0.54 9.86
N ALA A 63 9.91 -0.14 10.28
CA ALA A 63 8.68 -0.38 9.52
C ALA A 63 8.71 0.23 8.11
N LEU A 64 9.29 1.42 7.95
CA LEU A 64 9.46 2.10 6.67
C LEU A 64 10.28 1.28 5.67
N ALA A 65 11.30 0.56 6.15
CA ALA A 65 12.12 -0.32 5.31
C ALA A 65 11.47 -1.70 5.09
N VAL A 66 10.91 -2.29 6.16
CA VAL A 66 10.38 -3.66 6.13
C VAL A 66 9.10 -3.76 5.30
N ALA A 67 8.19 -2.79 5.39
CA ALA A 67 6.92 -2.83 4.68
C ALA A 67 7.06 -2.96 3.14
N PRO A 68 7.81 -2.08 2.43
CA PRO A 68 7.95 -2.21 0.98
C PRO A 68 8.71 -3.48 0.58
N LEU A 69 9.67 -3.95 1.39
CA LEU A 69 10.39 -5.20 1.11
C LEU A 69 9.47 -6.42 1.24
N ALA A 70 8.68 -6.51 2.31
CA ALA A 70 7.75 -7.61 2.52
C ALA A 70 6.67 -7.66 1.44
N VAL A 71 6.06 -6.51 1.13
CA VAL A 71 5.04 -6.41 0.07
C VAL A 71 5.65 -6.66 -1.30
N GLY A 72 6.87 -6.17 -1.57
CA GLY A 72 7.58 -6.41 -2.82
C GLY A 72 7.89 -7.90 -3.04
N LEU A 73 8.31 -8.62 -2.00
CA LEU A 73 8.52 -10.07 -2.06
C LEU A 73 7.20 -10.83 -2.31
N LEU A 74 6.11 -10.42 -1.66
CA LEU A 74 4.80 -11.01 -1.88
C LEU A 74 4.30 -10.73 -3.30
N GLY A 75 4.44 -9.49 -3.78
CA GLY A 75 4.10 -9.09 -5.15
C GLY A 75 4.90 -9.86 -6.19
N LEU A 76 6.19 -10.10 -5.93
CA LEU A 76 7.05 -10.94 -6.77
C LEU A 76 6.60 -12.41 -6.80
N GLY A 77 6.08 -12.92 -5.68
CA GLY A 77 5.42 -14.22 -5.63
C GLY A 77 4.15 -14.25 -6.48
N VAL A 78 3.26 -13.26 -6.31
CA VAL A 78 2.02 -13.13 -7.08
C VAL A 78 2.29 -12.99 -8.57
N GLU A 79 3.28 -12.19 -8.96
CA GLU A 79 3.72 -12.02 -10.34
C GLU A 79 4.11 -13.35 -10.98
N ARG A 80 5.02 -14.10 -10.34
CA ARG A 80 5.50 -15.39 -10.87
C ARG A 80 4.46 -16.50 -10.80
N CYS A 81 3.61 -16.50 -9.79
CA CYS A 81 2.66 -17.58 -9.55
C CYS A 81 1.35 -17.38 -10.31
N VAL A 82 0.87 -16.15 -10.44
CA VAL A 82 -0.45 -15.83 -10.98
C VAL A 82 -0.32 -15.06 -12.29
N LEU A 83 0.23 -13.84 -12.27
CA LEU A 83 0.13 -12.92 -13.42
C LEU A 83 0.86 -13.47 -14.64
N ARG A 84 2.09 -13.97 -14.47
CA ARG A 84 2.89 -14.52 -15.57
C ARG A 84 2.28 -15.78 -16.22
N ARG A 85 1.33 -16.46 -15.56
CA ARG A 85 0.61 -17.61 -16.15
C ARG A 85 -0.57 -17.20 -17.00
N VAL A 86 -1.13 -16.01 -16.76
CA VAL A 86 -2.32 -15.48 -17.45
C VAL A 86 -1.99 -14.31 -18.37
N GLU A 87 -0.70 -13.97 -18.49
CA GLU A 87 -0.17 -12.95 -19.38
C GLU A 87 -0.61 -13.21 -20.83
N GLY A 88 -0.94 -12.14 -21.55
CA GLY A 88 -1.42 -12.19 -22.93
C GLY A 88 -2.95 -12.24 -23.10
N ASN A 89 -3.73 -12.44 -22.03
CA ASN A 89 -5.18 -12.31 -22.06
C ASN A 89 -5.69 -11.27 -21.04
N PRO A 90 -5.98 -10.03 -21.47
CA PRO A 90 -6.36 -8.93 -20.57
C PRO A 90 -7.56 -9.25 -19.67
N VAL A 91 -8.55 -9.99 -20.18
CA VAL A 91 -9.76 -10.35 -19.43
C VAL A 91 -9.42 -11.32 -18.29
N ILE A 92 -8.61 -12.34 -18.58
CA ILE A 92 -8.19 -13.31 -17.58
C ILE A 92 -7.31 -12.64 -16.52
N THR A 93 -6.43 -11.71 -16.92
CA THR A 93 -5.57 -11.00 -15.95
C THR A 93 -6.37 -10.11 -15.01
N ILE A 94 -7.41 -9.45 -15.50
CA ILE A 94 -8.35 -8.70 -14.66
C ILE A 94 -9.03 -9.62 -13.63
N VAL A 95 -9.55 -10.76 -14.07
CA VAL A 95 -10.20 -11.73 -13.17
C VAL A 95 -9.22 -12.29 -12.15
N ALA A 96 -7.99 -12.62 -12.58
CA ALA A 96 -6.95 -13.14 -11.72
C ALA A 96 -6.52 -12.12 -10.66
N THR A 97 -6.33 -10.86 -11.05
CA THR A 97 -5.96 -9.78 -10.11
C THR A 97 -7.11 -9.43 -9.17
N PHE A 98 -8.36 -9.51 -9.62
CA PHE A 98 -9.52 -9.42 -8.74
C PHE A 98 -9.55 -10.57 -7.70
N GLY A 99 -9.27 -11.80 -8.13
CA GLY A 99 -9.16 -12.94 -7.20
C GLY A 99 -8.05 -12.75 -6.16
N VAL A 100 -6.87 -12.27 -6.59
CA VAL A 100 -5.78 -11.91 -5.67
C VAL A 100 -6.22 -10.83 -4.68
N MET A 101 -6.86 -9.77 -5.16
CA MET A 101 -7.38 -8.69 -4.32
C MET A 101 -8.27 -9.25 -3.21
N LEU A 102 -9.27 -10.07 -3.56
CA LEU A 102 -10.18 -10.66 -2.59
C LEU A 102 -9.45 -11.54 -1.57
N ILE A 103 -8.50 -12.37 -2.00
CA ILE A 103 -7.72 -13.22 -1.09
C ILE A 103 -6.95 -12.35 -0.09
N LEU A 104 -6.25 -11.32 -0.56
CA LEU A 104 -5.44 -10.46 0.30
C LEU A 104 -6.30 -9.66 1.27
N GLU A 105 -7.38 -9.03 0.78
CA GLU A 105 -8.31 -8.26 1.61
C GLU A 105 -8.99 -9.12 2.68
N HIS A 106 -9.51 -10.29 2.31
CA HIS A 106 -10.15 -11.18 3.29
C HIS A 106 -9.15 -11.79 4.26
N THR A 107 -7.92 -12.08 3.82
CA THR A 107 -6.87 -12.53 4.75
C THR A 107 -6.60 -11.48 5.81
N VAL A 108 -6.41 -10.22 5.39
CA VAL A 108 -6.20 -9.11 6.33
C VAL A 108 -7.40 -8.91 7.25
N LEU A 109 -8.61 -8.95 6.71
CA LEU A 109 -9.85 -8.80 7.48
C LEU A 109 -9.98 -9.89 8.56
N LEU A 110 -9.63 -11.13 8.24
CA LEU A 110 -9.72 -12.26 9.17
C LEU A 110 -8.61 -12.25 10.24
N THR A 111 -7.40 -11.76 9.91
CA THR A 111 -6.26 -11.78 10.84
C THR A 111 -6.11 -10.50 11.67
N PHE A 112 -6.37 -9.34 11.08
CA PHE A 112 -6.15 -8.03 11.70
C PHE A 112 -7.45 -7.24 11.95
N GLY A 113 -8.59 -7.72 11.42
CA GLY A 113 -9.87 -7.02 11.50
C GLY A 113 -10.03 -5.91 10.45
N GLY A 114 -11.21 -5.28 10.44
CA GLY A 114 -11.56 -4.21 9.50
C GLY A 114 -11.38 -2.80 10.06
N ALA A 115 -10.89 -2.67 11.30
CA ALA A 115 -10.72 -1.37 11.95
C ALA A 115 -9.45 -0.68 11.46
N SER A 116 -9.55 0.60 11.11
CA SER A 116 -8.38 1.40 10.74
C SER A 116 -7.50 1.65 11.96
N GLN A 117 -6.27 1.16 11.90
CA GLN A 117 -5.25 1.37 12.93
C GLN A 117 -4.40 2.60 12.60
N ARG A 118 -3.96 3.32 13.64
CA ARG A 118 -3.13 4.52 13.50
C ARG A 118 -1.71 4.26 13.98
N ILE A 119 -0.75 4.67 13.16
CA ILE A 119 0.67 4.69 13.53
C ILE A 119 0.97 6.05 14.16
N ALA A 120 1.60 6.06 15.33
CA ALA A 120 2.04 7.29 15.97
C ALA A 120 3.08 8.01 15.10
N ALA A 121 3.01 9.35 15.05
CA ALA A 121 3.95 10.12 14.25
C ALA A 121 5.39 9.90 14.76
N PRO A 122 6.35 9.58 13.87
CA PRO A 122 7.75 9.32 14.26
C PRO A 122 8.45 10.58 14.75
N VAL A 123 8.04 11.75 14.25
CA VAL A 123 8.59 13.04 14.64
C VAL A 123 7.59 13.68 15.60
N THR A 124 7.97 13.74 16.88
CA THR A 124 7.17 14.33 17.96
C THR A 124 7.33 15.85 18.06
N ALA A 125 8.22 16.45 17.25
CA ALA A 125 8.42 17.89 17.22
C ALA A 125 7.12 18.60 16.85
N ARG A 126 6.59 19.40 17.78
CA ARG A 126 5.40 20.22 17.57
C ARG A 126 5.86 21.59 17.10
N PHE A 127 5.65 21.88 15.83
CA PHE A 127 5.88 23.23 15.32
C PHE A 127 4.69 24.11 15.75
N PRO A 128 4.93 25.28 16.37
CA PRO A 128 3.88 26.24 16.66
C PRO A 128 3.49 26.94 15.36
N LEU A 129 2.75 26.22 14.50
CA LEU A 129 2.11 26.76 13.31
C LEU A 129 0.70 27.20 13.65
#